data_AF-A0A7S0XVL9-F1
#
_entry.id   AF-A0A7S0XVL9-F1
#
_cell.length_a   1.000
_cell.length_b   1.000
_cell.length_c   1.000
_cell.angle_alpha   90.00
_cell.angle_beta   90.00
_cell.angle_gamma   90.00
#
_symmetry.space_group_name_H-M   'P 1'
#
loop_
_entity.id
_entity.type
_entity.pdbx_description
1 polymer ?
#
loop_
_entity_poly.entity_id
_entity_poly.type
_entity_poly.pdbx_seq_one_letter_code
_entity_poly.pdbx_strand_id
1 'polypeptide(L)'
;GPLLRQLVSYWPPVAASNSSKEVLLLHELELLLEHCRPDALEDSELRELVVEKVTQCFSGDKNFRVAQRALLLFKADGVVSLLRHHQALIVPRVVPRLLAAAASHWNTTVLRMIGNALQVLDEMDPGGFEQALGGERCAEARAAVAKLCP
;
A
#
# COMPACT_ATOMS: atom_id res chain seq x y z
N GLY A 1 -3.76 9.14 -15.09
CA GLY A 1 -3.35 10.20 -16.06
C GLY A 1 -1.94 9.95 -16.62
N PRO A 2 -1.53 10.65 -17.70
CA PRO A 2 -0.25 10.40 -18.39
C PRO A 2 0.99 10.53 -17.50
N LEU A 3 1.00 11.49 -16.56
CA LEU A 3 2.12 11.69 -15.63
C LEU A 3 2.31 10.51 -14.67
N LEU A 4 1.23 9.96 -14.11
CA LEU A 4 1.31 8.77 -13.25
C LEU A 4 1.84 7.56 -14.03
N ARG A 5 1.37 7.37 -15.26
CA ARG A 5 1.85 6.28 -16.13
C ARG A 5 3.34 6.42 -16.42
N GLN A 6 3.79 7.64 -16.71
CA GLN A 6 5.20 7.92 -16.94
C GLN A 6 6.03 7.72 -15.66
N LEU A 7 5.58 8.20 -14.50
CA LEU A 7 6.27 8.00 -13.23
C LEU A 7 6.48 6.50 -12.95
N VAL A 8 5.43 5.70 -13.10
CA VAL A 8 5.51 4.27 -12.84
C VAL A 8 6.39 3.53 -13.87
N SER A 9 6.48 4.03 -15.11
CA SER A 9 7.38 3.45 -16.11
C SER A 9 8.87 3.54 -15.72
N TYR A 10 9.24 4.46 -14.82
CA TYR A 10 10.61 4.60 -14.33
C TYR A 10 10.97 3.66 -13.16
N TRP A 11 10.02 2.86 -12.66
CA TRP A 11 10.29 1.93 -11.56
C TRP A 11 11.42 0.96 -11.93
N PRO A 12 12.40 0.71 -11.05
CA PRO A 12 13.44 -0.25 -11.35
C PRO A 12 12.84 -1.66 -11.52
N PRO A 13 13.36 -2.48 -12.47
CA PRO A 13 12.96 -3.86 -12.60
C PRO A 13 13.46 -4.67 -11.40
N VAL A 14 12.74 -5.74 -11.03
CA VAL A 14 13.06 -6.58 -9.85
C VAL A 14 14.50 -7.11 -9.88
N ALA A 15 14.99 -7.51 -11.05
CA ALA A 15 16.35 -8.03 -11.24
C ALA A 15 17.45 -6.98 -10.99
N ALA A 16 17.13 -5.67 -11.04
CA ALA A 16 18.04 -4.57 -10.82
C ALA A 16 17.43 -3.51 -9.88
N SER A 17 16.81 -3.96 -8.78
CA SER A 17 16.20 -3.08 -7.79
C SER A 17 17.20 -2.04 -7.25
N ASN A 18 16.71 -0.81 -7.07
CA ASN A 18 17.47 0.32 -6.56
C ASN A 18 16.64 1.05 -5.50
N SER A 19 16.93 0.77 -4.23
CA SER A 19 16.15 1.28 -3.10
C SER A 19 16.11 2.81 -3.02
N SER A 20 17.19 3.50 -3.39
CA SER A 20 17.20 4.97 -3.40
C SER A 20 16.23 5.52 -4.45
N LYS A 21 16.18 4.89 -5.64
CA LYS A 21 15.24 5.26 -6.70
C LYS A 21 13.80 4.92 -6.32
N GLU A 22 13.55 3.76 -5.71
CA GLU A 22 12.22 3.36 -5.23
C GLU A 22 11.70 4.35 -4.19
N VAL A 23 12.53 4.75 -3.23
CA VAL A 23 12.15 5.76 -2.21
C VAL A 23 11.82 7.10 -2.86
N LEU A 24 12.58 7.53 -3.86
CA LEU A 24 12.29 8.76 -4.61
C LEU A 24 10.96 8.66 -5.36
N LEU A 25 10.75 7.57 -6.12
CA LEU A 25 9.54 7.38 -6.91
C LEU A 25 8.29 7.26 -6.04
N LEU A 26 8.38 6.58 -4.89
CA LEU A 26 7.30 6.57 -3.89
C LEU A 26 7.01 7.97 -3.34
N HIS A 27 8.03 8.82 -3.21
CA HIS A 27 7.83 10.20 -2.80
C HIS A 27 7.08 11.02 -3.83
N GLU A 28 7.52 10.99 -5.07
CA GLU A 28 6.82 11.65 -6.16
C GLU A 28 5.40 11.11 -6.36
N LEU A 29 5.21 9.80 -6.19
CA LEU A 29 3.89 9.17 -6.28
C LEU A 29 2.95 9.73 -5.21
N GLU A 30 3.40 9.87 -3.96
CA GLU A 30 2.60 10.50 -2.90
C GLU A 30 2.19 11.92 -3.28
N LEU A 31 3.14 12.76 -3.68
CA LEU A 31 2.88 14.16 -4.02
C LEU A 31 1.84 14.31 -5.13
N LEU A 32 1.91 13.43 -6.14
CA LEU A 32 0.92 13.39 -7.22
C LEU A 32 -0.43 12.90 -6.71
N LEU A 33 -0.48 11.75 -6.04
CA LEU A 33 -1.74 11.15 -5.60
C LEU A 33 -2.48 12.04 -4.58
N GLU A 34 -1.76 12.74 -3.71
CA GLU A 34 -2.32 13.65 -2.69
C GLU A 34 -3.19 14.76 -3.30
N HIS A 35 -2.86 15.21 -4.51
CA HIS A 35 -3.55 16.30 -5.20
C HIS A 35 -4.31 15.83 -6.46
N CYS A 36 -4.35 14.53 -6.71
CA CYS A 36 -5.05 13.97 -7.86
C CYS A 36 -6.56 13.94 -7.62
N ARG A 37 -7.30 14.19 -8.69
CA ARG A 37 -8.75 13.93 -8.72
C ARG A 37 -9.00 12.42 -8.75
N PRO A 38 -10.17 11.95 -8.28
CA PRO A 38 -10.50 10.52 -8.26
C PRO A 38 -10.33 9.82 -9.61
N ASP A 39 -10.63 10.55 -10.69
CA ASP A 39 -10.57 10.06 -12.06
C ASP A 39 -9.14 9.82 -12.58
N ALA A 40 -8.12 10.28 -11.85
CA ALA A 40 -6.72 10.05 -12.19
C ALA A 40 -6.35 8.54 -12.26
N LEU A 41 -7.13 7.69 -11.58
CA LEU A 41 -7.01 6.24 -11.53
C LEU A 41 -8.22 5.49 -12.15
N GLU A 42 -9.04 6.13 -13.00
CA GLU A 42 -10.13 5.42 -13.72
C GLU A 42 -9.60 4.33 -14.65
N ASP A 43 -8.46 4.58 -15.30
CA ASP A 43 -7.78 3.62 -16.14
C ASP A 43 -7.36 2.41 -15.29
N SER A 44 -8.02 1.28 -15.52
CA SER A 44 -7.83 0.05 -14.75
C SER A 44 -6.40 -0.48 -14.84
N GLU A 45 -5.77 -0.38 -16.02
CA GLU A 45 -4.40 -0.84 -16.22
C GLU A 45 -3.42 0.02 -15.41
N LEU A 46 -3.60 1.34 -15.45
CA LEU A 46 -2.78 2.25 -14.65
C LEU A 46 -2.99 2.03 -13.15
N ARG A 47 -4.24 1.88 -12.71
CA ARG A 47 -4.58 1.65 -11.30
C ARG A 47 -3.96 0.35 -10.78
N GLU A 48 -4.07 -0.74 -11.53
CA GLU A 48 -3.45 -2.02 -11.20
C GLU A 48 -1.92 -1.91 -11.14
N LEU A 49 -1.32 -1.20 -12.09
CA LEU A 49 0.12 -0.99 -12.14
C LEU A 49 0.62 -0.21 -10.91
N VAL A 50 -0.08 0.86 -10.51
CA VAL A 50 0.24 1.64 -9.31
C VAL A 50 0.14 0.77 -8.06
N VAL A 51 -0.95 0.02 -7.90
CA VAL A 51 -1.16 -0.88 -6.76
C VAL A 51 -0.07 -1.96 -6.70
N GLU A 52 0.29 -2.55 -7.83
CA GLU A 52 1.34 -3.56 -7.87
C GLU A 52 2.70 -2.96 -7.46
N LYS A 53 3.06 -1.76 -7.93
CA LYS A 53 4.34 -1.14 -7.52
C LYS A 53 4.39 -0.79 -6.05
N VAL A 54 3.31 -0.26 -5.48
CA VAL A 54 3.25 0.07 -4.06
C VAL A 54 3.31 -1.20 -3.21
N THR A 55 2.56 -2.24 -3.57
CA THR A 55 2.50 -3.48 -2.79
C THR A 55 3.82 -4.26 -2.81
N GLN A 56 4.56 -4.23 -3.92
CA GLN A 56 5.92 -4.79 -4.00
C GLN A 56 6.89 -4.14 -3.01
N CYS A 57 6.67 -2.87 -2.64
CA CYS A 57 7.55 -2.15 -1.72
C CYS A 57 7.35 -2.52 -0.25
N PHE A 58 6.24 -3.16 0.14
CA PHE A 58 5.92 -3.41 1.56
C PHE A 58 6.86 -4.40 2.25
N SER A 59 7.31 -5.43 1.55
CA SER A 59 8.20 -6.44 2.13
C SER A 59 9.61 -5.89 2.38
N GLY A 60 10.02 -4.89 1.58
CA GLY A 60 11.27 -4.16 1.81
C GLY A 60 12.52 -5.04 1.75
N ASP A 61 12.50 -6.09 0.92
CA ASP A 61 13.38 -7.28 0.91
C ASP A 61 14.90 -7.03 1.01
N LYS A 62 15.37 -5.80 0.76
CA LYS A 62 16.77 -5.39 0.94
C LYS A 62 16.95 -4.08 1.72
N ASN A 63 15.88 -3.32 1.96
CA ASN A 63 15.95 -2.01 2.61
C ASN A 63 14.60 -1.62 3.20
N PHE A 64 14.51 -1.61 4.53
CA PHE A 64 13.30 -1.23 5.26
C PHE A 64 12.80 0.20 4.92
N ARG A 65 13.68 1.09 4.43
CA ARG A 65 13.30 2.46 4.04
C ARG A 65 12.31 2.47 2.88
N VAL A 66 12.35 1.47 2.00
CA VAL A 66 11.39 1.32 0.89
C VAL A 66 10.00 1.01 1.44
N ALA A 67 9.91 0.02 2.35
CA ALA A 67 8.66 -0.31 3.03
C ALA A 67 8.13 0.87 3.85
N GLN A 68 9.00 1.50 4.64
CA GLN A 68 8.64 2.68 5.42
C GLN A 68 8.07 3.79 4.54
N ARG A 69 8.74 4.11 3.41
CA ARG A 69 8.28 5.15 2.48
C ARG A 69 6.94 4.80 1.84
N ALA A 70 6.73 3.55 1.44
CA ALA A 70 5.47 3.10 0.86
C ALA A 70 4.31 3.18 1.85
N LEU A 71 4.56 2.82 3.11
CA LEU A 71 3.54 2.86 4.17
C LEU A 71 3.14 4.28 4.59
N LEU A 72 3.94 5.31 4.28
CA LEU A 72 3.56 6.70 4.50
C LEU A 72 2.42 7.16 3.59
N LEU A 73 2.15 6.47 2.46
CA LEU A 73 0.99 6.75 1.60
C LEU A 73 -0.34 6.65 2.36
N PHE A 74 -0.43 5.77 3.36
CA PHE A 74 -1.64 5.61 4.19
C PHE A 74 -1.78 6.68 5.27
N LYS A 75 -0.85 7.63 5.36
CA LYS A 75 -0.92 8.77 6.28
C LYS A 75 -1.28 10.09 5.59
N ALA A 76 -1.26 10.11 4.26
CA ALA A 76 -1.53 11.30 3.49
C ALA A 76 -3.04 11.34 3.18
N ASP A 77 -3.74 12.37 3.69
CA ASP A 77 -5.20 12.41 3.69
C ASP A 77 -5.78 12.43 2.27
N GLY A 78 -5.14 13.16 1.35
CA GLY A 78 -5.51 13.17 -0.06
C GLY A 78 -5.35 11.81 -0.71
N VAL A 79 -4.23 11.11 -0.45
CA VAL A 79 -4.03 9.73 -0.91
C VAL A 79 -5.10 8.82 -0.34
N VAL A 80 -5.35 8.82 0.96
CA VAL A 80 -6.37 7.97 1.60
C VAL A 80 -7.77 8.25 1.05
N SER A 81 -8.10 9.53 0.81
CA SER A 81 -9.35 9.93 0.16
C SER A 81 -9.48 9.36 -1.26
N LEU A 82 -8.40 9.42 -2.05
CA LEU A 82 -8.33 8.82 -3.38
C LEU A 82 -8.47 7.29 -3.34
N LEU A 83 -7.78 6.61 -2.41
CA LEU A 83 -7.89 5.16 -2.24
C LEU A 83 -9.32 4.76 -1.88
N ARG A 84 -10.02 5.54 -1.04
CA ARG A 84 -11.42 5.30 -0.66
C ARG A 84 -12.36 5.28 -1.87
N HIS A 85 -12.12 6.15 -2.85
CA HIS A 85 -12.91 6.14 -4.09
C HIS A 85 -12.78 4.82 -4.87
N HIS A 86 -11.63 4.14 -4.74
CA HIS A 86 -11.30 2.91 -5.45
C HIS A 86 -11.25 1.68 -4.51
N GLN A 87 -11.86 1.76 -3.32
CA GLN A 87 -11.67 0.82 -2.22
C GLN A 87 -12.01 -0.64 -2.58
N ALA A 88 -13.05 -0.84 -3.40
CA ALA A 88 -13.52 -2.17 -3.80
C ALA A 88 -12.45 -2.98 -4.55
N LEU A 89 -11.48 -2.32 -5.18
CA LEU A 89 -10.32 -2.97 -5.81
C LEU A 89 -9.10 -2.94 -4.90
N ILE A 90 -8.86 -1.81 -4.23
CA ILE A 90 -7.62 -1.56 -3.48
C ILE A 90 -7.55 -2.43 -2.22
N VAL A 91 -8.60 -2.43 -1.41
CA VAL A 91 -8.62 -3.14 -0.12
C VAL A 91 -8.34 -4.64 -0.30
N PRO A 92 -9.07 -5.40 -1.14
CA PRO A 92 -8.81 -6.83 -1.30
C PRO A 92 -7.45 -7.17 -1.92
N ARG A 93 -6.81 -6.24 -2.64
CA ARG A 93 -5.48 -6.46 -3.24
C ARG A 93 -4.33 -6.12 -2.29
N VAL A 94 -4.50 -5.07 -1.48
CA VAL A 94 -3.44 -4.52 -0.62
C VAL A 94 -3.36 -5.25 0.71
N VAL A 95 -4.50 -5.61 1.32
CA VAL A 95 -4.54 -6.26 2.64
C VAL A 95 -3.72 -7.55 2.68
N PRO A 96 -3.85 -8.52 1.74
CA PRO A 96 -3.06 -9.75 1.79
C PRO A 96 -1.55 -9.49 1.68
N ARG A 97 -1.14 -8.47 0.93
CA ARG A 97 0.27 -8.10 0.75
C ARG A 97 0.85 -7.49 2.02
N LEU A 98 0.09 -6.65 2.72
CA LEU A 98 0.49 -6.10 4.01
C LEU A 98 0.60 -7.19 5.09
N LEU A 99 -0.32 -8.16 5.11
CA LEU A 99 -0.26 -9.29 6.05
C LEU A 99 0.94 -10.19 5.78
N ALA A 100 1.23 -10.49 4.51
CA ALA A 100 2.41 -11.24 4.13
C ALA A 100 3.69 -10.51 4.58
N ALA A 101 3.78 -9.20 4.37
CA ALA A 101 4.90 -8.39 4.85
C ALA A 101 5.00 -8.40 6.39
N ALA A 102 3.88 -8.29 7.12
CA ALA A 102 3.86 -8.34 8.58
C ALA A 102 4.42 -9.65 9.15
N ALA A 103 4.22 -10.77 8.44
CA ALA A 103 4.71 -12.07 8.87
C ALA A 103 6.23 -12.23 8.75
N SER A 104 6.90 -11.47 7.88
CA SER A 104 8.34 -11.63 7.59
C SER A 104 9.20 -10.41 7.92
N HIS A 105 8.61 -9.24 8.19
CA HIS A 105 9.38 -8.01 8.37
C HIS A 105 10.08 -7.96 9.74
N TRP A 106 11.40 -7.77 9.75
CA TRP A 106 12.21 -7.76 10.98
C TRP A 106 12.17 -6.42 11.74
N ASN A 107 11.88 -5.32 11.05
CA ASN A 107 11.87 -3.99 11.65
C ASN A 107 10.55 -3.69 12.37
N THR A 108 10.62 -3.44 13.69
CA THR A 108 9.45 -3.20 14.55
C THR A 108 8.68 -1.91 14.21
N THR A 109 9.36 -0.87 13.71
CA THR A 109 8.70 0.37 13.30
C THR A 109 7.88 0.15 12.04
N VAL A 110 8.42 -0.60 11.08
CA VAL A 110 7.68 -0.98 9.86
C VAL A 110 6.49 -1.85 10.22
N LEU A 111 6.63 -2.82 11.12
CA LEU A 111 5.51 -3.65 11.59
C LEU A 111 4.37 -2.80 12.18
N ARG A 112 4.68 -1.78 12.99
CA ARG A 112 3.66 -0.84 13.49
C ARG A 112 3.01 -0.04 12.37
N MET A 113 3.78 0.43 11.39
CA MET A 113 3.24 1.15 10.24
C MET A 113 2.33 0.27 9.37
N ILE A 114 2.65 -1.02 9.24
CA ILE A 114 1.76 -2.00 8.60
C ILE A 114 0.45 -2.12 9.37
N GLY A 115 0.50 -2.24 10.71
CA GLY A 115 -0.70 -2.25 11.56
C GLY A 115 -1.60 -1.04 11.32
N ASN A 116 -1.02 0.17 11.33
CA ASN A 116 -1.76 1.40 11.07
C ASN A 116 -2.37 1.42 9.66
N ALA A 117 -1.64 0.98 8.64
CA ALA A 117 -2.15 0.91 7.26
C ALA A 117 -3.31 -0.09 7.15
N LEU A 118 -3.23 -1.23 7.85
CA LEU A 118 -4.32 -2.22 7.91
C LEU A 118 -5.56 -1.64 8.59
N GLN A 119 -5.40 -0.86 9.66
CA GLN A 119 -6.52 -0.18 10.31
C GLN A 119 -7.20 0.82 9.36
N VAL A 120 -6.43 1.63 8.63
CA VAL A 120 -6.98 2.55 7.62
C VAL A 120 -7.79 1.81 6.56
N LEU A 121 -7.34 0.63 6.13
CA LEU A 121 -8.04 -0.20 5.14
C LEU A 121 -9.32 -0.84 5.70
N ASP A 122 -9.32 -1.30 6.96
CA ASP A 122 -10.52 -1.82 7.63
C ASP A 122 -11.56 -0.72 7.82
N GLU A 123 -11.16 0.49 8.23
CA GLU A 123 -12.05 1.65 8.36
C GLU A 123 -12.60 2.13 7.00
N MET A 124 -11.83 1.95 5.93
CA MET A 124 -12.22 2.34 4.57
C MET A 124 -13.29 1.42 3.99
N ASP A 125 -13.06 0.10 4.04
CA ASP A 125 -14.01 -0.89 3.54
C ASP A 125 -13.98 -2.15 4.43
N PRO A 126 -14.75 -2.17 5.54
CA PRO A 126 -14.75 -3.29 6.47
C PRO A 126 -15.15 -4.61 5.82
N GLY A 127 -16.06 -4.56 4.83
CA GLY A 127 -16.54 -5.72 4.10
C GLY A 127 -15.49 -6.26 3.13
N GLY A 128 -14.83 -5.38 2.37
CA GLY A 128 -13.70 -5.75 1.52
C GLY A 128 -12.51 -6.27 2.34
N PHE A 129 -12.27 -5.70 3.51
CA PHE A 129 -11.23 -6.14 4.44
C PHE A 129 -11.52 -7.55 4.95
N GLU A 130 -12.73 -7.83 5.42
CA GLU A 130 -13.15 -9.16 5.87
C GLU A 130 -13.04 -10.23 4.75
N GLN A 131 -13.43 -9.87 3.52
CA GLN A 131 -13.25 -10.74 2.36
C GLN A 131 -11.77 -11.03 2.10
N ALA A 132 -10.91 -10.01 2.19
CA ALA A 132 -9.46 -10.14 2.01
C ALA A 132 -8.80 -11.05 3.06
N LEU A 133 -9.37 -11.10 4.27
CA LEU A 133 -8.95 -12.00 5.35
C LEU A 133 -9.39 -13.45 5.16
N GLY A 134 -10.23 -13.74 4.16
CA GLY A 134 -10.76 -15.08 3.91
C GLY A 134 -11.96 -15.45 4.80
N GLY A 135 -12.69 -14.46 5.35
CA GLY A 135 -13.92 -14.66 6.13
C GLY A 135 -13.72 -15.34 7.48
N GLU A 136 -13.35 -16.62 7.49
CA GLU A 136 -13.27 -17.47 8.70
C GLU A 136 -12.08 -17.10 9.62
N ARG A 137 -11.04 -16.44 9.09
CA ARG A 137 -9.85 -15.99 9.84
C ARG A 137 -9.92 -14.52 10.25
N CYS A 138 -11.07 -13.87 10.03
CA CYS A 138 -11.22 -12.42 10.20
C CYS A 138 -10.92 -11.97 11.64
N ALA A 139 -11.45 -12.69 12.64
CA ALA A 139 -11.22 -12.37 14.05
C ALA A 139 -9.76 -12.53 14.48
N GLU A 140 -9.10 -13.60 14.05
CA GLU A 140 -7.68 -13.87 14.36
C GLU A 140 -6.75 -12.86 13.68
N ALA A 141 -7.03 -12.54 12.41
CA ALA A 141 -6.25 -11.56 11.68
C ALA A 141 -6.47 -10.14 12.24
N ARG A 142 -7.70 -9.74 12.59
CA ARG A 142 -7.96 -8.49 13.30
C ARG A 142 -7.26 -8.44 14.67
N ALA A 143 -7.24 -9.54 15.42
CA ALA A 143 -6.49 -9.62 16.66
C ALA A 143 -4.97 -9.53 16.45
N ALA A 144 -4.44 -10.10 15.36
CA ALA A 144 -3.04 -9.96 14.99
C ALA A 144 -2.70 -8.51 14.59
N VAL A 145 -3.57 -7.84 13.83
CA VAL A 145 -3.44 -6.42 13.49
C VAL A 145 -3.50 -5.54 14.74
N ALA A 146 -4.44 -5.80 15.64
CA ALA A 146 -4.57 -5.08 16.90
C ALA A 146 -3.31 -5.19 17.77
N LYS A 147 -2.55 -6.29 17.70
CA LYS A 147 -1.25 -6.45 18.38
C LYS A 147 -0.12 -5.61 17.75
N LEU A 148 -0.28 -5.18 16.50
CA LEU A 148 0.70 -4.34 15.79
C LEU A 148 0.45 -2.84 16.05
N CYS A 149 -0.79 -2.46 16.39
CA CYS A 149 -1.16 -1.10 16.76
C CYS A 149 -0.84 -0.83 18.25
N PRO A 150 -0.39 0.39 18.61
CA PRO A 150 -0.08 0.77 19.99
C PRO A 150 -1.32 0.95 20.88
#